data_AF-A0AAX2RAG3-F1
#
_entry.id   AF-A0AAX2RAG3-F1
#
_cell.length_a   1.000
_cell.length_b   1.000
_cell.length_c   1.000
_cell.angle_alpha   90.00
_cell.angle_beta   90.00
_cell.angle_gamma   90.00
#
_symmetry.space_group_name_H-M   'P 1'
#
loop_
_entity.id
_entity.type
_entity.pdbx_description
1 polymer ?
#
loop_
_entity_poly.entity_id
_entity_poly.type
_entity_poly.pdbx_seq_one_letter_code
_entity_poly.pdbx_strand_id
1 'polypeptide(L)'
;MTSKYEEQFINIAADSIASLRKPDVFRVLDTVPCDNIDGVTRADMARYITKMRPDLVNEVAEVMRDEFPEDKWRDDDAQTAEVVPSSAEFEDDTPTIASNVRPVADEGARHTSAVYEAVGGTRGRGNVGRNAGQLAREMEKGVRSAADSLTVAYIAIAAREALSQHTVELDGFNGELGFLEAATDHALFVDRVSDWFDCIGHPGVFAYDVAAPFGAAVANAMIEGKSIAISPGPILRAVMVSARYEPMEVDEAIAAVRL
;
A
#
# COMPACT_ATOMS: atom_id res chain seq x y z
N MET A 1 -8.73 -27.51 3.33
CA MET A 1 -7.59 -27.02 4.13
C MET A 1 -7.26 -25.61 3.68
N THR A 2 -8.11 -24.64 4.01
CA THR A 2 -7.87 -23.22 3.67
C THR A 2 -7.54 -22.39 4.92
N SER A 3 -7.99 -22.80 6.11
CA SER A 3 -8.10 -21.98 7.35
C SER A 3 -6.90 -21.14 7.78
N LYS A 4 -5.67 -21.46 7.34
CA LYS A 4 -4.49 -20.70 7.76
C LYS A 4 -4.50 -19.28 7.22
N TYR A 5 -5.01 -19.07 6.00
CA TYR A 5 -5.06 -17.75 5.39
C TYR A 5 -6.24 -16.96 5.94
N GLU A 6 -7.43 -17.57 6.12
CA GLU A 6 -8.59 -16.84 6.65
C GLU A 6 -8.40 -16.41 8.11
N GLU A 7 -7.72 -17.23 8.93
CA GLU A 7 -7.40 -16.86 10.31
C GLU A 7 -6.41 -15.69 10.41
N GLN A 8 -5.50 -15.53 9.45
CA GLN A 8 -4.56 -14.40 9.45
C GLN A 8 -5.29 -13.06 9.30
N PHE A 9 -6.28 -12.98 8.42
CA PHE A 9 -7.08 -11.76 8.26
C PHE A 9 -7.95 -11.46 9.47
N ILE A 10 -8.44 -12.50 10.14
CA ILE A 10 -9.23 -12.34 11.37
C ILE A 10 -8.34 -11.80 12.51
N ASN A 11 -7.11 -12.29 12.62
CA ASN A 11 -6.13 -11.85 13.64
C ASN A 11 -5.75 -10.36 13.53
N ILE A 12 -6.02 -9.72 12.39
CA ILE A 12 -5.80 -8.27 12.21
C ILE A 12 -6.86 -7.46 12.98
N ALA A 13 -8.08 -7.99 13.12
CA ALA A 13 -9.20 -7.28 13.76
C ALA A 13 -9.66 -7.90 15.09
N ALA A 14 -9.39 -9.18 15.34
CA ALA A 14 -9.79 -9.90 16.54
C ALA A 14 -8.83 -11.05 16.85
N ASP A 15 -8.61 -11.38 18.14
CA ASP A 15 -7.70 -12.47 18.55
C ASP A 15 -8.07 -13.85 18.00
N SER A 16 -9.31 -14.03 17.52
CA SER A 16 -9.81 -15.25 16.88
C SER A 16 -11.20 -15.03 16.26
N ILE A 17 -11.64 -15.95 15.40
CA ILE A 17 -13.01 -15.94 14.87
C ILE A 17 -14.08 -16.10 15.95
N ALA A 18 -13.74 -16.78 17.05
CA ALA A 18 -14.62 -16.96 18.19
C ALA A 18 -14.79 -15.67 19.00
N SER A 19 -13.78 -14.79 19.00
CA SER A 19 -13.82 -13.48 19.67
C SER A 19 -14.22 -12.33 18.72
N LEU A 20 -14.50 -12.62 17.44
CA LEU A 20 -14.96 -11.63 16.49
C LEU A 20 -16.29 -11.03 16.94
N ARG A 21 -16.31 -9.71 17.11
CA ARG A 21 -17.51 -8.95 17.48
C ARG A 21 -18.18 -8.40 16.24
N LYS A 22 -19.49 -8.20 16.31
CA LYS A 22 -20.33 -7.57 15.28
C LYS A 22 -19.71 -6.32 14.62
N PRO A 23 -19.23 -5.30 15.37
CA PRO A 23 -18.61 -4.11 14.76
C PRO A 23 -17.26 -4.38 14.07
N ASP A 24 -16.59 -5.49 14.40
CA ASP A 24 -15.27 -5.83 13.85
C ASP A 24 -15.37 -6.63 12.52
N VAL A 25 -16.59 -7.03 12.10
CA VAL A 25 -16.85 -7.75 10.84
C VAL A 25 -16.43 -6.92 9.62
N PHE A 26 -16.78 -5.64 9.61
CA PHE A 26 -16.39 -4.72 8.53
C PHE A 26 -14.87 -4.66 8.37
N ARG A 27 -14.13 -4.52 9.47
CA ARG A 27 -12.67 -4.42 9.44
C ARG A 27 -12.02 -5.66 8.82
N VAL A 28 -12.52 -6.85 9.14
CA VAL A 28 -11.99 -8.10 8.56
C VAL A 28 -12.23 -8.14 7.05
N LEU A 29 -13.42 -7.77 6.59
CA LEU A 29 -13.78 -7.80 5.17
C LEU A 29 -13.08 -6.71 4.36
N ASP A 30 -12.92 -5.51 4.93
CA ASP A 30 -12.22 -4.38 4.31
C ASP A 30 -10.71 -4.65 4.14
N THR A 31 -10.14 -5.44 5.04
CA THR A 31 -8.71 -5.83 4.97
C THR A 31 -8.41 -6.78 3.81
N VAL A 32 -9.41 -7.46 3.25
CA VAL A 32 -9.21 -8.36 2.11
C VAL A 32 -9.34 -7.55 0.80
N PRO A 33 -8.25 -7.36 0.03
CA PRO A 33 -8.31 -6.66 -1.25
C PRO A 33 -9.09 -7.49 -2.29
N CYS A 34 -9.71 -6.83 -3.28
CA CYS A 34 -10.36 -7.52 -4.39
C CYS A 34 -9.37 -8.27 -5.30
N ASP A 35 -8.12 -7.81 -5.36
CA ASP A 35 -7.01 -8.43 -6.08
C ASP A 35 -6.00 -9.06 -5.09
N ASN A 36 -6.50 -9.97 -4.26
CA ASN A 36 -5.66 -10.65 -3.28
C ASN A 36 -4.82 -11.73 -3.96
N ILE A 37 -3.49 -11.60 -3.88
CA ILE A 37 -2.50 -12.56 -4.44
C ILE A 37 -2.71 -13.98 -3.89
N ASP A 38 -3.22 -14.09 -2.66
CA ASP A 38 -3.49 -15.38 -2.01
C ASP A 38 -4.79 -16.04 -2.51
N GLY A 39 -5.54 -15.40 -3.41
CA GLY A 39 -6.75 -15.94 -4.04
C GLY A 39 -7.98 -15.97 -3.12
N VAL A 40 -7.88 -15.47 -1.89
CA VAL A 40 -9.00 -15.34 -0.96
C VAL A 40 -9.78 -14.08 -1.30
N THR A 41 -11.00 -14.24 -1.81
CA THR A 41 -11.89 -13.11 -2.09
C THR A 41 -12.65 -12.67 -0.83
N ARG A 42 -13.16 -11.43 -0.81
CA ARG A 42 -14.06 -10.97 0.27
C ARG A 42 -15.28 -11.85 0.44
N ALA A 43 -15.81 -12.36 -0.68
CA ALA A 43 -16.90 -13.32 -0.65
C ALA A 43 -16.51 -14.62 0.06
N ASP A 44 -15.32 -15.16 -0.20
CA ASP A 44 -14.85 -16.37 0.47
C ASP A 44 -14.64 -16.15 1.98
N MET A 45 -14.14 -14.96 2.36
CA MET A 45 -14.03 -14.56 3.76
C MET A 45 -15.41 -14.42 4.43
N ALA A 46 -16.37 -13.79 3.76
CA ALA A 46 -17.73 -13.67 4.24
C ALA A 46 -18.37 -15.06 4.43
N ARG A 47 -18.20 -16.00 3.49
CA ARG A 47 -18.64 -17.41 3.64
C ARG A 47 -17.98 -18.10 4.81
N TYR A 48 -16.70 -17.84 5.04
CA TYR A 48 -15.96 -18.43 6.16
C TYR A 48 -16.48 -17.94 7.51
N ILE A 49 -16.71 -16.63 7.65
CA ILE A 49 -17.25 -16.03 8.87
C ILE A 49 -18.66 -16.53 9.14
N THR A 50 -19.56 -16.56 8.15
CA THR A 50 -20.93 -17.05 8.33
C THR A 50 -20.98 -18.53 8.71
N LYS A 51 -20.09 -19.35 8.13
CA LYS A 51 -19.98 -20.78 8.44
C LYS A 51 -19.54 -21.05 9.89
N MET A 52 -18.58 -20.28 10.38
CA MET A 52 -17.99 -20.50 11.71
C MET A 52 -18.74 -19.75 12.82
N ARG A 53 -19.41 -18.64 12.48
CA ARG A 53 -20.22 -17.80 13.38
C ARG A 53 -21.57 -17.48 12.73
N PRO A 54 -22.52 -18.44 12.74
CA PRO A 54 -23.86 -18.23 12.17
C PRO A 54 -24.65 -17.09 12.83
N ASP A 55 -24.26 -16.69 14.04
CA ASP A 55 -24.83 -15.57 14.78
C ASP A 55 -24.46 -14.19 14.20
N LEU A 56 -23.48 -14.13 13.28
CA LEU A 56 -23.02 -12.91 12.61
C LEU A 56 -23.53 -12.80 11.16
N VAL A 57 -24.39 -13.71 10.72
CA VAL A 57 -24.86 -13.78 9.32
C VAL A 57 -25.54 -12.49 8.86
N ASN A 58 -26.36 -11.88 9.72
CA ASN A 58 -27.06 -10.65 9.38
C ASN A 58 -26.07 -9.50 9.21
N GLU A 59 -25.10 -9.39 10.11
CA GLU A 59 -24.08 -8.35 10.08
C GLU A 59 -23.14 -8.49 8.87
N VAL A 60 -22.76 -9.72 8.52
CA VAL A 60 -21.97 -9.99 7.30
C VAL A 60 -22.78 -9.63 6.05
N ALA A 61 -24.07 -9.98 6.00
CA ALA A 61 -24.93 -9.66 4.88
C ALA A 61 -25.16 -8.14 4.73
N GLU A 62 -25.35 -7.42 5.83
CA GLU A 62 -25.46 -5.96 5.84
C GLU A 62 -24.17 -5.31 5.33
N VAL A 63 -23.01 -5.71 5.85
CA VAL A 63 -21.72 -5.16 5.42
C VAL A 63 -21.42 -5.44 3.94
N MET A 64 -21.63 -6.68 3.49
CA MET A 64 -21.39 -7.04 2.09
C MET A 64 -22.33 -6.30 1.13
N ARG A 65 -23.55 -5.96 1.57
CA ARG A 65 -24.54 -5.24 0.76
C ARG A 65 -24.27 -3.74 0.72
N ASP A 66 -23.96 -3.15 1.86
CA ASP A 66 -23.87 -1.70 2.02
C ASP A 66 -22.51 -1.16 1.59
N GLU A 67 -21.43 -1.88 1.91
CA GLU A 67 -20.05 -1.41 1.68
C GLU A 67 -19.41 -2.05 0.43
N PHE A 68 -19.85 -3.26 0.05
CA PHE A 68 -19.25 -4.03 -1.06
C PHE A 68 -20.25 -4.51 -2.12
N PRO A 69 -21.12 -3.65 -2.67
CA PRO A 69 -22.15 -4.06 -3.65
C PRO A 69 -21.56 -4.60 -4.97
N GLU A 70 -20.32 -4.27 -5.28
CA GLU A 70 -19.61 -4.69 -6.50
C GLU A 70 -19.21 -6.18 -6.48
N ASP A 71 -19.08 -6.76 -5.28
CA ASP A 71 -18.66 -8.17 -5.09
C ASP A 71 -19.81 -9.17 -5.35
N LYS A 72 -21.00 -8.67 -5.74
CA LYS A 72 -22.19 -9.45 -6.16
C LYS A 72 -22.61 -10.54 -5.18
N TRP A 73 -22.36 -10.33 -3.90
CA TRP A 73 -22.77 -11.21 -2.81
C TRP A 73 -24.30 -11.32 -2.75
N ARG A 74 -24.83 -12.54 -2.65
CA ARG A 74 -26.26 -12.79 -2.45
C ARG A 74 -26.53 -13.31 -1.05
N ASP A 75 -27.68 -12.95 -0.48
CA ASP A 75 -28.09 -13.46 0.82
C ASP A 75 -28.19 -15.01 0.85
N ASP A 76 -28.40 -15.64 -0.32
CA ASP A 76 -28.39 -17.10 -0.49
C ASP A 76 -26.98 -17.70 -0.31
N ASP A 77 -25.90 -16.96 -0.58
CA ASP A 77 -24.52 -17.40 -0.41
C ASP A 77 -24.13 -17.61 1.06
N ALA A 78 -24.92 -17.06 2.00
CA ALA A 78 -24.75 -17.28 3.42
C ALA A 78 -25.28 -18.65 3.89
N GLN A 79 -26.10 -19.34 3.08
CA GLN A 79 -26.74 -20.61 3.44
C GLN A 79 -26.21 -21.82 2.66
N THR A 80 -25.62 -21.64 1.48
CA THR A 80 -25.06 -22.73 0.67
C THR A 80 -23.59 -23.04 0.99
N ALA A 81 -23.35 -23.64 2.16
CA ALA A 81 -22.10 -24.34 2.44
C ALA A 81 -22.23 -25.85 2.15
N GLU A 82 -22.67 -26.22 0.94
CA GLU A 82 -22.55 -27.60 0.44
C GLU A 82 -21.62 -27.66 -0.78
N VAL A 83 -20.46 -28.29 -0.55
CA VAL A 83 -19.67 -29.14 -1.45
C VAL A 83 -19.58 -28.71 -2.93
N VAL A 84 -18.47 -28.05 -3.29
CA VAL A 84 -17.88 -28.23 -4.62
C VAL A 84 -16.83 -29.34 -4.50
N PRO A 85 -16.98 -30.48 -5.19
CA PRO A 85 -16.00 -31.56 -5.13
C PRO A 85 -14.72 -31.20 -5.89
N SER A 86 -13.62 -31.51 -5.22
CA SER A 86 -12.30 -31.72 -5.80
C SER A 86 -12.32 -32.92 -6.76
N SER A 87 -11.65 -32.77 -7.92
CA SER A 87 -11.19 -33.82 -8.86
C SER A 87 -12.09 -34.14 -10.08
N ALA A 88 -11.64 -33.69 -11.26
CA ALA A 88 -11.76 -34.38 -12.57
C ALA A 88 -10.75 -33.67 -13.50
N GLU A 89 -9.53 -34.20 -13.68
CA GLU A 89 -9.18 -35.09 -14.80
C GLU A 89 -9.91 -34.73 -16.09
N PHE A 90 -9.23 -34.01 -16.99
CA PHE A 90 -9.50 -34.07 -18.41
C PHE A 90 -8.19 -34.19 -19.18
N GLU A 91 -8.16 -35.25 -19.97
CA GLU A 91 -7.06 -35.75 -20.77
C GLU A 91 -6.77 -34.86 -21.99
N ASP A 92 -5.50 -34.99 -22.41
CA ASP A 92 -4.90 -34.84 -23.73
C ASP A 92 -5.86 -34.63 -24.93
N ASP A 93 -5.60 -33.58 -25.72
CA ASP A 93 -5.61 -33.69 -27.19
C ASP A 93 -5.07 -32.40 -27.84
N THR A 94 -3.80 -32.45 -28.26
CA THR A 94 -3.28 -31.61 -29.35
C THR A 94 -4.00 -31.92 -30.67
N PRO A 95 -4.10 -30.95 -31.59
CA PRO A 95 -3.27 -31.12 -32.79
C PRO A 95 -2.60 -29.85 -33.31
N THR A 96 -1.37 -30.09 -33.76
CA THR A 96 -0.54 -29.35 -34.72
C THR A 96 -1.31 -28.83 -35.95
N ILE A 97 -0.95 -27.63 -36.47
CA ILE A 97 -0.54 -27.42 -37.87
C ILE A 97 0.01 -26.00 -38.16
N ALA A 98 1.19 -26.03 -38.77
CA ALA A 98 1.81 -25.16 -39.79
C ALA A 98 2.05 -23.65 -39.55
N SER A 99 3.35 -23.38 -39.37
CA SER A 99 4.19 -22.55 -40.26
C SER A 99 3.50 -21.65 -41.30
N ASN A 100 3.80 -20.36 -41.25
CA ASN A 100 4.32 -19.67 -42.43
C ASN A 100 5.24 -18.50 -42.03
N VAL A 101 6.35 -18.42 -42.74
CA VAL A 101 7.50 -17.55 -42.52
C VAL A 101 7.58 -16.55 -43.68
N ARG A 102 7.91 -15.29 -43.33
CA ARG A 102 8.61 -14.23 -44.12
C ARG A 102 7.81 -13.35 -45.12
N PRO A 103 8.36 -12.17 -45.52
CA PRO A 103 8.75 -11.00 -44.71
C PRO A 103 8.27 -9.67 -45.38
N VAL A 104 8.68 -8.50 -44.86
CA VAL A 104 9.17 -7.28 -45.59
C VAL A 104 8.78 -5.96 -44.89
N ALA A 105 9.83 -5.15 -44.63
CA ALA A 105 9.97 -3.67 -44.58
C ALA A 105 8.89 -2.83 -43.86
N ASP A 106 9.22 -2.08 -42.80
CA ASP A 106 9.93 -0.79 -42.75
C ASP A 106 8.94 0.37 -42.55
N GLU A 107 9.42 1.41 -41.88
CA GLU A 107 8.82 2.72 -41.60
C GLU A 107 7.82 2.84 -40.44
N GLY A 108 8.14 3.75 -39.51
CA GLY A 108 7.12 4.48 -38.76
C GLY A 108 7.34 4.65 -37.26
N ALA A 109 8.47 5.23 -36.87
CA ALA A 109 8.63 5.79 -35.53
C ALA A 109 7.58 6.88 -35.25
N ARG A 110 6.55 6.57 -34.43
CA ARG A 110 5.79 7.53 -33.60
C ARG A 110 5.23 6.78 -32.39
N HIS A 111 5.92 6.84 -31.25
CA HIS A 111 5.37 6.36 -29.99
C HIS A 111 4.23 7.28 -29.54
N THR A 112 3.09 6.67 -29.35
CA THR A 112 1.81 7.21 -28.95
C THR A 112 1.89 7.75 -27.53
N SER A 113 1.77 9.07 -27.42
CA SER A 113 1.19 9.73 -26.25
C SER A 113 -0.32 9.50 -26.30
N ALA A 114 -0.88 8.74 -25.37
CA ALA A 114 -2.27 8.88 -24.95
C ALA A 114 -2.64 7.96 -23.77
N VAL A 115 -3.45 8.54 -22.88
CA VAL A 115 -4.46 7.94 -21.99
C VAL A 115 -3.99 7.29 -20.69
N TYR A 116 -3.99 8.08 -19.61
CA TYR A 116 -4.69 7.67 -18.39
C TYR A 116 -5.64 8.80 -18.01
N GLU A 117 -6.93 8.54 -18.22
CA GLU A 117 -8.01 9.40 -17.76
C GLU A 117 -8.04 9.42 -16.23
N ALA A 118 -8.12 10.64 -15.71
CA ALA A 118 -8.31 10.92 -14.30
C ALA A 118 -9.68 10.38 -13.84
N VAL A 119 -9.67 9.30 -13.06
CA VAL A 119 -10.78 8.99 -12.15
C VAL A 119 -10.64 9.89 -10.92
N GLY A 120 -11.00 11.16 -11.10
CA GLY A 120 -11.17 12.13 -10.03
C GLY A 120 -12.45 11.81 -9.26
N GLY A 121 -12.36 10.86 -8.32
CA GLY A 121 -13.40 10.62 -7.32
C GLY A 121 -13.29 11.65 -6.21
N THR A 122 -14.18 12.63 -6.21
CA THR A 122 -14.43 13.57 -5.12
C THR A 122 -14.80 12.81 -3.84
N ARG A 123 -13.84 12.57 -2.95
CA ARG A 123 -14.11 12.06 -1.60
C ARG A 123 -14.08 13.17 -0.56
N GLY A 124 -15.29 13.44 -0.07
CA GLY A 124 -15.69 14.03 1.20
C GLY A 124 -14.62 14.69 2.06
N ARG A 125 -14.61 16.01 2.02
CA ARG A 125 -14.16 16.87 3.11
C ARG A 125 -15.13 16.68 4.30
N GLY A 126 -14.78 15.82 5.25
CA GLY A 126 -15.60 15.52 6.43
C GLY A 126 -14.79 15.57 7.73
N ASN A 127 -15.32 16.31 8.70
CA ASN A 127 -14.93 16.48 10.11
C ASN A 127 -13.73 17.40 10.40
N VAL A 128 -13.92 18.67 10.77
CA VAL A 128 -14.55 19.20 12.01
C VAL A 128 -13.84 18.70 13.28
N GLY A 129 -12.84 19.49 13.71
CA GLY A 129 -12.52 19.72 15.12
C GLY A 129 -12.00 18.54 15.93
N ARG A 130 -10.82 17.99 15.61
CA ARG A 130 -10.05 17.23 16.60
C ARG A 130 -9.20 18.18 17.43
N ASN A 131 -9.29 18.08 18.75
CA ASN A 131 -8.45 18.85 19.66
C ASN A 131 -7.00 18.37 19.55
N ALA A 132 -6.05 19.30 19.41
CA ALA A 132 -4.60 19.01 19.33
C ALA A 132 -4.09 18.07 20.44
N GLY A 133 -4.72 18.11 21.63
CA GLY A 133 -4.39 17.23 22.74
C GLY A 133 -4.79 15.76 22.58
N GLN A 134 -5.69 15.42 21.64
CA GLN A 134 -6.09 14.04 21.35
C GLN A 134 -5.17 13.42 20.29
N LEU A 135 -4.80 14.19 19.26
CA LEU A 135 -3.77 13.81 18.29
C LEU A 135 -2.42 13.52 18.98
N ALA A 136 -2.00 14.38 19.91
CA ALA A 136 -0.77 14.17 20.68
C ALA A 136 -0.79 12.88 21.54
N ARG A 137 -1.96 12.52 22.09
CA ARG A 137 -2.13 11.30 22.91
C ARG A 137 -2.20 10.01 22.09
N GLU A 138 -2.68 10.09 20.85
CA GLU A 138 -2.70 8.96 19.90
C GLU A 138 -1.31 8.72 19.31
N MET A 139 -0.55 9.79 19.01
CA MET A 139 0.85 9.69 18.61
C MET A 139 1.77 9.09 19.69
N GLU A 140 1.45 9.27 20.98
CA GLU A 140 2.20 8.64 22.09
C GLU A 140 1.99 7.12 22.20
N LYS A 141 0.97 6.55 21.55
CA LYS A 141 0.56 5.16 21.80
C LYS A 141 1.28 4.09 20.96
N GLY A 142 2.26 4.47 20.15
CA GLY A 142 3.07 3.52 19.40
C GLY A 142 4.13 4.23 18.57
N VAL A 143 5.11 4.86 19.21
CA VAL A 143 6.22 5.46 18.47
C VAL A 143 6.97 4.35 17.73
N ARG A 144 6.91 4.40 16.40
CA ARG A 144 7.60 3.48 15.52
C ARG A 144 9.11 3.45 15.86
N SER A 145 9.63 2.24 16.07
CA SER A 145 11.04 1.99 16.41
C SER A 145 11.89 1.56 15.22
N ALA A 146 11.27 1.14 14.12
CA ALA A 146 11.95 0.72 12.90
C ALA A 146 11.13 1.17 11.68
N ALA A 147 11.82 1.51 10.59
CA ALA A 147 11.14 1.89 9.35
C ALA A 147 10.40 0.69 8.74
N ASP A 148 9.32 0.97 8.02
CA ASP A 148 8.60 0.01 7.21
C ASP A 148 9.47 -0.41 6.03
N SER A 149 9.48 -1.73 5.75
CA SER A 149 10.29 -2.31 4.69
C SER A 149 9.97 -1.74 3.30
N LEU A 150 8.72 -1.34 3.05
CA LEU A 150 8.28 -0.77 1.79
C LEU A 150 8.82 0.65 1.63
N THR A 151 8.78 1.48 2.68
CA THR A 151 9.39 2.82 2.67
C THR A 151 10.90 2.73 2.38
N VAL A 152 11.59 1.81 3.06
CA VAL A 152 13.02 1.55 2.83
C VAL A 152 13.27 1.13 1.38
N ALA A 153 12.47 0.22 0.84
CA ALA A 153 12.62 -0.28 -0.52
C ALA A 153 12.44 0.85 -1.56
N TYR A 154 11.40 1.68 -1.43
CA TYR A 154 11.17 2.77 -2.38
C TYR A 154 12.24 3.85 -2.33
N ILE A 155 12.73 4.18 -1.12
CA ILE A 155 13.87 5.11 -0.97
C ILE A 155 15.11 4.53 -1.65
N ALA A 156 15.43 3.26 -1.41
CA ALA A 156 16.61 2.60 -1.98
C ALA A 156 16.53 2.51 -3.51
N ILE A 157 15.38 2.13 -4.07
CA ILE A 157 15.17 2.04 -5.53
C ILE A 157 15.40 3.41 -6.17
N ALA A 158 14.74 4.46 -5.66
CA ALA A 158 14.85 5.79 -6.22
C ALA A 158 16.25 6.41 -6.04
N ALA A 159 16.91 6.14 -4.92
CA ALA A 159 18.29 6.58 -4.68
C ALA A 159 19.28 5.91 -5.65
N ARG A 160 19.13 4.60 -5.90
CA ARG A 160 19.94 3.87 -6.89
C ARG A 160 19.70 4.37 -8.31
N GLU A 161 18.45 4.63 -8.67
CA GLU A 161 18.11 5.21 -9.98
C GLU A 161 18.76 6.59 -10.16
N ALA A 162 18.67 7.47 -9.16
CA ALA A 162 19.35 8.77 -9.17
C ALA A 162 20.87 8.62 -9.31
N LEU A 163 21.48 7.69 -8.56
CA LEU A 163 22.92 7.42 -8.67
C LEU A 163 23.32 6.95 -10.07
N SER A 164 22.51 6.10 -10.71
CA SER A 164 22.78 5.58 -12.07
C SER A 164 22.82 6.66 -13.15
N GLN A 165 22.21 7.82 -12.90
CA GLN A 165 22.20 8.96 -13.80
C GLN A 165 23.44 9.85 -13.67
N HIS A 166 24.29 9.60 -12.67
CA HIS A 166 25.45 10.41 -12.36
C HIS A 166 26.75 9.60 -12.41
N THR A 167 27.85 10.26 -12.74
CA THR A 167 29.20 9.68 -12.58
C THR A 167 29.85 10.32 -11.36
N VAL A 168 29.79 9.63 -10.22
CA VAL A 168 30.22 10.15 -8.91
C VAL A 168 31.22 9.20 -8.26
N GLU A 169 32.24 9.75 -7.61
CA GLU A 169 33.16 8.99 -6.76
C GLU A 169 32.50 8.72 -5.41
N LEU A 170 32.37 7.43 -5.06
CA LEU A 170 31.62 6.98 -3.88
C LEU A 170 32.51 6.61 -2.68
N ASP A 171 33.81 6.88 -2.75
CA ASP A 171 34.75 6.53 -1.68
C ASP A 171 34.36 7.19 -0.35
N GLY A 172 33.81 8.41 -0.39
CA GLY A 172 33.27 9.11 0.78
C GLY A 172 32.01 8.48 1.40
N PHE A 173 31.39 7.53 0.70
CA PHE A 173 30.18 6.81 1.10
C PHE A 173 30.44 5.33 1.38
N ASN A 174 31.70 4.86 1.35
CA ASN A 174 32.05 3.43 1.37
C ASN A 174 31.43 2.63 0.20
N GLY A 175 31.36 3.25 -0.98
CA GLY A 175 30.80 2.65 -2.19
C GLY A 175 29.28 2.79 -2.31
N GLU A 176 28.68 2.03 -3.24
CA GLU A 176 27.24 2.09 -3.52
C GLU A 176 26.40 1.65 -2.32
N LEU A 177 26.83 0.61 -1.59
CA LEU A 177 26.06 0.12 -0.45
C LEU A 177 25.94 1.17 0.66
N GLY A 178 27.06 1.79 1.06
CA GLY A 178 27.01 2.81 2.11
C GLY A 178 26.33 4.11 1.66
N PHE A 179 26.29 4.40 0.35
CA PHE A 179 25.45 5.46 -0.20
C PHE A 179 23.96 5.15 -0.02
N LEU A 180 23.52 3.92 -0.34
CA LEU A 180 22.12 3.50 -0.19
C LEU A 180 21.72 3.38 1.28
N GLU A 181 22.61 2.90 2.15
CA GLU A 181 22.40 2.90 3.60
C GLU A 181 22.19 4.33 4.12
N ALA A 182 23.07 5.27 3.76
CA ALA A 182 22.92 6.67 4.16
C ALA A 182 21.62 7.31 3.66
N ALA A 183 21.15 6.97 2.45
CA ALA A 183 19.86 7.43 1.95
C ALA A 183 18.67 6.83 2.74
N THR A 184 18.75 5.54 3.09
CA THR A 184 17.68 4.80 3.79
C THR A 184 17.66 5.02 5.29
N ASP A 185 18.73 5.54 5.90
CA ASP A 185 18.78 5.95 7.33
C ASP A 185 17.68 6.97 7.68
N HIS A 186 17.16 7.69 6.69
CA HIS A 186 16.07 8.65 6.86
C HIS A 186 14.66 8.02 6.79
N ALA A 187 14.52 6.73 6.48
CA ALA A 187 13.22 6.08 6.28
C ALA A 187 12.31 6.14 7.53
N LEU A 188 12.89 5.97 8.73
CA LEU A 188 12.11 6.06 9.98
C LEU A 188 11.56 7.48 10.20
N PHE A 189 12.29 8.52 9.79
CA PHE A 189 11.81 9.89 9.86
C PHE A 189 10.62 10.11 8.92
N VAL A 190 10.72 9.61 7.67
CA VAL A 190 9.64 9.66 6.69
C VAL A 190 8.38 8.96 7.20
N ASP A 191 8.53 7.77 7.76
CA ASP A 191 7.42 7.00 8.33
C ASP A 191 6.75 7.69 9.51
N ARG A 192 7.51 8.28 10.42
CA ARG A 192 6.94 9.02 11.56
C ARG A 192 6.14 10.24 11.11
N VAL A 193 6.55 10.87 10.00
CA VAL A 193 5.76 11.94 9.38
C VAL A 193 4.51 11.35 8.74
N SER A 194 4.59 10.17 8.10
CA SER A 194 3.42 9.44 7.60
C SER A 194 2.42 9.12 8.72
N ASP A 195 2.89 8.59 9.84
CA ASP A 195 2.04 8.21 10.99
C ASP A 195 1.22 9.40 11.51
N TRP A 196 1.74 10.62 11.39
CA TRP A 196 1.00 11.86 11.70
C TRP A 196 -0.20 12.05 10.75
N PHE A 197 0.01 11.79 9.46
CA PHE A 197 -1.03 11.88 8.43
C PHE A 197 -1.99 10.70 8.42
N ASP A 198 -1.60 9.51 8.89
CA ASP A 198 -2.53 8.38 9.06
C ASP A 198 -3.70 8.74 10.00
N CYS A 199 -3.47 9.65 10.95
CA CYS A 199 -4.51 10.15 11.81
C CYS A 199 -5.49 11.05 11.05
N ILE A 200 -5.02 11.95 10.18
CA ILE A 200 -5.85 12.99 9.56
C ILE A 200 -6.31 12.68 8.13
N GLY A 201 -5.69 11.70 7.48
CA GLY A 201 -5.90 11.28 6.10
C GLY A 201 -4.76 11.71 5.17
N HIS A 202 -4.42 10.83 4.23
CA HIS A 202 -3.47 11.13 3.14
C HIS A 202 -4.20 11.60 1.87
N PRO A 203 -3.68 12.58 1.12
CA PRO A 203 -4.20 12.98 -0.17
C PRO A 203 -3.92 11.98 -1.31
N GLY A 204 -3.01 11.02 -1.10
CA GLY A 204 -2.54 10.07 -2.10
C GLY A 204 -1.90 8.82 -1.49
N VAL A 205 -1.16 8.05 -2.30
CA VAL A 205 -0.50 6.81 -1.85
C VAL A 205 0.93 7.13 -1.42
N PHE A 206 1.14 7.17 -0.10
CA PHE A 206 2.37 7.69 0.51
C PHE A 206 3.67 7.06 -0.02
N ALA A 207 3.72 5.75 -0.22
CA ALA A 207 4.92 5.06 -0.70
C ALA A 207 5.38 5.56 -2.09
N TYR A 208 4.44 5.77 -3.01
CA TYR A 208 4.74 6.21 -4.38
C TYR A 208 4.90 7.73 -4.47
N ASP A 209 4.00 8.47 -3.83
CA ASP A 209 3.92 9.92 -3.97
C ASP A 209 4.97 10.65 -3.12
N VAL A 210 5.49 10.00 -2.08
CA VAL A 210 6.41 10.62 -1.11
C VAL A 210 7.72 9.83 -0.98
N ALA A 211 7.69 8.55 -0.63
CA ALA A 211 8.92 7.83 -0.27
C ALA A 211 9.92 7.71 -1.44
N ALA A 212 9.45 7.34 -2.64
CA ALA A 212 10.32 7.27 -3.81
C ALA A 212 10.87 8.66 -4.24
N PRO A 213 10.04 9.71 -4.44
CA PRO A 213 10.55 11.05 -4.74
C PRO A 213 11.49 11.61 -3.67
N PHE A 214 11.25 11.28 -2.40
CA PHE A 214 12.15 11.61 -1.30
C PHE A 214 13.51 10.93 -1.44
N GLY A 215 13.54 9.62 -1.71
CA GLY A 215 14.80 8.90 -1.93
C GLY A 215 15.64 9.48 -3.06
N ALA A 216 15.01 9.81 -4.19
CA ALA A 216 15.70 10.49 -5.30
C ALA A 216 16.23 11.88 -4.90
N ALA A 217 15.43 12.68 -4.17
CA ALA A 217 15.83 14.01 -3.75
C ALA A 217 16.99 14.00 -2.73
N VAL A 218 16.95 13.08 -1.77
CA VAL A 218 18.06 12.86 -0.82
C VAL A 218 19.33 12.44 -1.56
N ALA A 219 19.24 11.47 -2.46
CA ALA A 219 20.38 11.00 -3.24
C ALA A 219 21.02 12.14 -4.06
N ASN A 220 20.21 12.96 -4.75
CA ASN A 220 20.71 14.12 -5.48
C ASN A 220 21.38 15.14 -4.54
N ALA A 221 20.80 15.42 -3.38
CA ALA A 221 21.42 16.33 -2.40
C ALA A 221 22.76 15.79 -1.87
N MET A 222 22.87 14.47 -1.64
CA MET A 222 24.12 13.83 -1.23
C MET A 222 25.19 13.91 -2.32
N ILE A 223 24.80 13.72 -3.59
CA ILE A 223 25.68 13.81 -4.76
C ILE A 223 26.19 15.25 -4.95
N GLU A 224 25.28 16.23 -4.93
CA GLU A 224 25.61 17.64 -5.10
C GLU A 224 26.49 18.18 -3.94
N GLY A 225 26.14 17.80 -2.72
CA GLY A 225 26.86 18.21 -1.51
C GLY A 225 28.12 17.40 -1.21
N LYS A 226 28.33 16.26 -1.90
CA LYS A 226 29.38 15.26 -1.60
C LYS A 226 29.45 14.90 -0.12
N SER A 227 28.29 14.73 0.52
CA SER A 227 28.17 14.57 1.96
C SER A 227 26.98 13.70 2.32
N ILE A 228 27.16 12.84 3.33
CA ILE A 228 26.07 12.10 3.98
C ILE A 228 25.24 12.97 4.94
N ALA A 229 25.79 14.11 5.37
CA ALA A 229 25.15 14.98 6.33
C ALA A 229 24.08 15.85 5.63
N ILE A 230 22.92 15.27 5.41
CA ILE A 230 21.75 15.93 4.82
C ILE A 230 20.71 16.19 5.90
N SER A 231 20.02 17.33 5.81
CA SER A 231 18.84 17.61 6.63
C SER A 231 17.60 17.08 5.90
N PRO A 232 16.95 16.00 6.38
CA PRO A 232 15.86 15.36 5.64
C PRO A 232 14.57 16.20 5.67
N GLY A 233 14.37 17.05 6.69
CA GLY A 233 13.15 17.83 6.86
C GLY A 233 12.80 18.74 5.68
N PRO A 234 13.70 19.64 5.25
CA PRO A 234 13.45 20.51 4.08
C PRO A 234 13.18 19.73 2.78
N ILE A 235 13.85 18.60 2.59
CA ILE A 235 13.69 17.75 1.40
C ILE A 235 12.31 17.09 1.42
N LEU A 236 11.96 16.43 2.53
CA LEU A 236 10.65 15.80 2.70
C LEU A 236 9.52 16.80 2.54
N ARG A 237 9.66 18.00 3.13
CA ARG A 237 8.70 19.10 2.97
C ARG A 237 8.46 19.43 1.49
N ALA A 238 9.53 19.62 0.72
CA ALA A 238 9.43 19.97 -0.69
C ALA A 238 8.72 18.87 -1.51
N VAL A 239 9.01 17.61 -1.20
CA VAL A 239 8.37 16.44 -1.82
C VAL A 239 6.89 16.37 -1.47
N MET A 240 6.52 16.46 -0.20
CA MET A 240 5.13 16.37 0.24
C MET A 240 4.27 17.51 -0.31
N VAL A 241 4.79 18.74 -0.35
CA VAL A 241 4.08 19.87 -0.98
C VAL A 241 3.87 19.63 -2.48
N SER A 242 4.85 19.04 -3.16
CA SER A 242 4.71 18.65 -4.58
C SER A 242 3.66 17.54 -4.77
N ALA A 243 3.55 16.64 -3.79
CA ALA A 243 2.53 15.60 -3.69
C ALA A 243 1.16 16.11 -3.15
N ARG A 244 0.92 17.43 -3.16
CA ARG A 244 -0.35 18.08 -2.80
C ARG A 244 -0.75 17.99 -1.32
N TYR A 245 0.20 17.74 -0.41
CA TYR A 245 -0.04 17.92 1.02
C TYR A 245 -0.11 19.41 1.35
N GLU A 246 -0.93 19.77 2.34
CA GLU A 246 -1.07 21.16 2.75
C GLU A 246 0.20 21.63 3.48
N PRO A 247 0.86 22.72 3.05
CA PRO A 247 2.19 23.08 3.58
C PRO A 247 2.24 23.29 5.09
N MET A 248 1.17 23.86 5.68
CA MET A 248 1.10 24.07 7.13
C MET A 248 1.03 22.76 7.91
N GLU A 249 0.26 21.79 7.41
CA GLU A 249 0.13 20.47 8.04
C GLU A 249 1.45 19.70 7.95
N VAL A 250 2.17 19.81 6.82
CA VAL A 250 3.50 19.21 6.66
C VAL A 250 4.50 19.81 7.65
N ASP A 251 4.48 21.13 7.83
CA ASP A 251 5.35 21.82 8.79
C ASP A 251 5.05 21.38 10.24
N GLU A 252 3.78 21.21 10.59
CA GLU A 252 3.36 20.67 11.89
C GLU A 252 3.78 19.21 12.07
N ALA A 253 3.59 18.36 11.07
CA ALA A 253 3.98 16.95 11.10
C ALA A 253 5.49 16.79 11.30
N ILE A 254 6.30 17.51 10.52
CA ILE A 254 7.77 17.50 10.65
C ILE A 254 8.19 18.00 12.04
N ALA A 255 7.56 19.05 12.57
CA ALA A 255 7.86 19.56 13.91
C ALA A 255 7.46 18.59 15.03
N ALA A 256 6.43 17.77 14.82
CA ALA A 256 5.98 16.75 15.76
C ALA A 256 6.95 15.55 15.82
N VAL A 257 7.61 15.23 14.70
CA VAL A 257 8.62 14.18 14.62
C VAL A 257 9.95 14.72 15.14
N ARG A 258 10.15 14.63 16.46
CA ARG A 258 11.48 14.84 17.05
C ARG A 258 12.44 13.75 16.54
N LEU A 259 13.49 14.18 15.84
CA LEU A 259 14.69 13.39 15.57
C LEU A 259 15.47 13.15 16.88
#